data_AF-A0A9D2VXY0-F1
#
_entry.id   AF-A0A9D2VXY0-F1
#
_cell.length_a   1.000
_cell.length_b   1.000
_cell.length_c   1.000
_cell.angle_alpha   90.00
_cell.angle_beta   90.00
_cell.angle_gamma   90.00
#
_symmetry.space_group_name_H-M   'P 1'
#
loop_
_entity.id
_entity.type
_entity.pdbx_description
1 polymer ?
#
loop_
_entity_poly.entity_id
_entity_poly.type
_entity_poly.pdbx_seq_one_letter_code
_entity_poly.pdbx_strand_id
1 'polypeptide(L)'
;MFCSHCGQELKEGGKFCPRCGAPVDPAAGAGFSTGYQKMNPGPQGAVMKKGVSPAVAAVIIGVILVCIAGAVFMAYFLFFRNTYKTPIKNLVKVMEDQDTDAALALIPERYLKVMEGVTGMDSDELADMLEDELISGFDEYTGDIKVDYDIGDARDLTDSEIQSLESDYMGYLGDIEDAKEVEFSYEMYVDGELRDSGEDEQLTVIKLDGKWYLNPGDM
;
A
#
# COMPACT_ATOMS: atom_id res chain seq x y z
N MET A 1 -20.13 -55.14 -2.79
CA MET A 1 -20.54 -54.39 -1.55
C MET A 1 -20.44 -52.90 -1.81
N PHE A 2 -21.19 -52.02 -1.14
CA PHE A 2 -21.08 -50.57 -1.32
C PHE A 2 -20.36 -49.92 -0.14
N CYS A 3 -19.57 -48.88 -0.41
CA CYS A 3 -18.90 -48.10 0.62
C CYS A 3 -19.95 -47.41 1.52
N SER A 4 -19.90 -47.66 2.82
CA SER A 4 -20.79 -47.04 3.80
C SER A 4 -20.63 -45.51 3.92
N HIS A 5 -19.51 -44.97 3.45
CA HIS A 5 -19.23 -43.53 3.49
C HIS A 5 -19.64 -42.75 2.24
N CYS A 6 -19.57 -43.34 1.05
CA CYS A 6 -19.84 -42.60 -0.20
C CYS A 6 -20.75 -43.34 -1.20
N GLY A 7 -21.21 -44.54 -0.87
CA GLY A 7 -22.13 -45.31 -1.70
C GLY A 7 -21.51 -45.90 -2.98
N GLN A 8 -20.19 -45.81 -3.18
CA GLN A 8 -19.51 -46.40 -4.33
C GLN A 8 -19.52 -47.93 -4.25
N GLU A 9 -19.76 -48.60 -5.37
CA GLU A 9 -19.61 -50.06 -5.46
C GLU A 9 -18.14 -50.47 -5.34
N LEU A 10 -17.87 -51.40 -4.42
CA LEU A 10 -16.56 -51.93 -4.10
C LEU A 10 -16.43 -53.36 -4.65
N LYS A 11 -15.32 -53.60 -5.35
CA LYS A 11 -14.87 -54.94 -5.77
C LYS A 11 -14.22 -55.65 -4.56
N GLU A 12 -14.41 -56.95 -4.46
CA GLU A 12 -13.96 -57.72 -3.28
C GLU A 12 -12.43 -57.70 -3.10
N GLY A 13 -11.98 -57.66 -1.84
CA GLY A 13 -10.56 -57.73 -1.47
C GLY A 13 -9.84 -56.39 -1.26
N GLY A 14 -10.49 -55.25 -1.48
CA GLY A 14 -9.91 -53.93 -1.23
C GLY A 14 -9.96 -53.51 0.24
N LYS A 15 -8.82 -53.14 0.83
CA LYS A 15 -8.74 -52.62 2.20
C LYS A 15 -9.26 -51.18 2.36
N PHE A 16 -9.38 -50.44 1.25
CA PHE A 16 -9.82 -49.05 1.21
C PHE A 16 -10.69 -48.79 -0.03
N CYS A 17 -11.64 -47.86 0.09
CA CYS A 17 -12.48 -47.40 -1.01
C CYS A 17 -11.66 -46.58 -2.01
N PRO A 18 -11.62 -46.94 -3.31
CA PRO A 18 -10.81 -46.23 -4.30
C PRO A 18 -11.34 -44.82 -4.60
N ARG A 19 -12.58 -44.51 -4.23
CA ARG A 19 -13.19 -43.20 -4.50
C ARG A 19 -12.98 -42.18 -3.37
N CYS A 20 -13.02 -42.61 -2.11
CA CYS A 20 -12.95 -41.68 -0.98
C CYS A 20 -11.85 -42.03 0.06
N GLY A 21 -11.13 -43.14 -0.13
CA GLY A 21 -10.06 -43.56 0.77
C GLY A 21 -10.51 -44.19 2.09
N ALA A 22 -11.82 -44.28 2.36
CA ALA A 22 -12.33 -44.87 3.61
C ALA A 22 -11.97 -46.37 3.70
N PRO A 23 -11.54 -46.88 4.87
CA PRO A 23 -11.21 -48.29 5.05
C PRO A 23 -12.47 -49.16 4.89
N VAL A 24 -12.28 -50.34 4.33
CA VAL A 24 -13.34 -51.30 4.05
C VAL A 24 -13.02 -52.56 4.83
N ASP A 25 -13.86 -52.89 5.83
CA ASP A 25 -13.70 -54.08 6.65
C ASP A 25 -14.33 -55.28 5.92
N PRO A 26 -13.56 -56.33 5.56
CA PRO A 26 -14.05 -57.43 4.73
C PRO A 26 -14.96 -58.44 5.47
N ALA A 27 -15.39 -58.17 6.69
CA ALA A 27 -16.20 -59.10 7.48
C ALA A 27 -17.45 -58.44 8.09
N ALA A 28 -18.52 -58.30 7.30
CA ALA A 28 -19.90 -58.33 7.82
C ALA A 28 -20.92 -58.39 6.67
N GLY A 29 -21.18 -59.61 6.19
CA GLY A 29 -22.41 -59.94 5.48
C GLY A 29 -23.57 -60.17 6.46
N ALA A 30 -24.75 -59.66 6.06
CA ALA A 30 -26.11 -60.10 6.41
C ALA A 30 -26.54 -60.27 7.89
N GLY A 31 -27.55 -59.51 8.31
CA GLY A 31 -28.39 -59.85 9.46
C GLY A 31 -29.25 -58.70 9.99
N PHE A 32 -30.55 -58.75 9.70
CA PHE A 32 -31.59 -57.79 10.11
C PHE A 32 -32.11 -58.10 11.53
N SER A 33 -32.29 -57.04 12.34
CA SER A 33 -33.26 -56.74 13.44
C SER A 33 -33.78 -57.89 14.36
N THR A 34 -34.17 -57.76 15.63
CA THR A 34 -34.46 -56.67 16.60
C THR A 34 -34.76 -57.36 17.94
N GLY A 35 -34.23 -56.87 19.07
CA GLY A 35 -34.62 -57.34 20.41
C GLY A 35 -33.74 -56.76 21.53
N TYR A 36 -34.17 -55.64 22.12
CA TYR A 36 -33.57 -54.99 23.31
C TYR A 36 -34.33 -55.48 24.55
N GLN A 37 -33.73 -55.96 25.64
CA GLN A 37 -32.99 -55.28 26.73
C GLN A 37 -32.58 -56.39 27.77
N LYS A 38 -31.61 -56.32 28.71
CA LYS A 38 -30.77 -55.29 29.38
C LYS A 38 -29.60 -55.99 30.13
N MET A 39 -28.63 -55.16 30.58
CA MET A 39 -27.42 -55.35 31.43
C MET A 39 -26.11 -55.61 30.66
N ASN A 40 -25.18 -54.65 30.47
CA ASN A 40 -24.23 -53.93 31.37
C ASN A 40 -23.27 -54.88 32.14
N PRO A 41 -21.95 -54.59 32.32
CA PRO A 41 -21.36 -53.26 32.57
C PRO A 41 -19.99 -52.96 31.89
N GLY A 42 -19.55 -51.70 31.91
CA GLY A 42 -18.14 -51.31 31.62
C GLY A 42 -18.02 -49.93 30.97
N PRO A 43 -17.02 -49.10 31.35
CA PRO A 43 -17.12 -47.65 31.25
C PRO A 43 -17.25 -47.17 29.81
N GLN A 44 -18.24 -46.32 29.58
CA GLN A 44 -18.51 -45.68 28.30
C GLN A 44 -17.29 -44.85 27.88
N GLY A 45 -16.56 -45.33 26.87
CA GLY A 45 -15.51 -44.57 26.21
C GLY A 45 -16.12 -43.29 25.63
N ALA A 46 -15.86 -42.18 26.30
CA ALA A 46 -16.22 -40.86 25.81
C ALA A 46 -15.59 -40.66 24.43
N VAL A 47 -16.41 -40.36 23.43
CA VAL A 47 -15.93 -39.86 22.14
C VAL A 47 -15.29 -38.50 22.44
N MET A 48 -13.96 -38.46 22.55
CA MET A 48 -13.24 -37.20 22.71
C MET A 48 -13.43 -36.37 21.44
N LYS A 49 -14.43 -35.47 21.43
CA LYS A 49 -14.35 -34.26 20.61
C LYS A 49 -13.10 -33.54 21.08
N LYS A 50 -12.03 -33.60 20.28
CA LYS A 50 -10.79 -32.87 20.53
C LYS A 50 -11.07 -31.38 20.26
N GLY A 51 -11.80 -30.77 21.16
CA GLY A 51 -12.00 -29.32 21.21
C GLY A 51 -10.65 -28.70 21.52
N VAL A 52 -10.27 -27.72 20.72
CA VAL A 52 -9.10 -26.89 21.01
C VAL A 52 -9.38 -26.22 22.35
N SER A 53 -8.50 -26.40 23.33
CA SER A 53 -8.71 -25.79 24.65
C SER A 53 -8.83 -24.26 24.48
N PRO A 54 -9.64 -23.57 25.28
CA PRO A 54 -9.81 -22.12 25.15
C PRO A 54 -8.48 -21.36 25.23
N ALA A 55 -7.48 -21.90 25.93
CA ALA A 55 -6.11 -21.38 25.96
C ALA A 55 -5.39 -21.51 24.60
N VAL A 56 -5.53 -22.65 23.91
CA VAL A 56 -4.92 -22.85 22.58
C VAL A 56 -5.65 -22.03 21.51
N ALA A 57 -6.97 -21.87 21.62
CA ALA A 57 -7.73 -20.98 20.74
C ALA A 57 -7.31 -19.50 20.92
N ALA A 58 -7.10 -19.05 22.16
CA ALA A 58 -6.62 -17.70 22.46
C ALA A 58 -5.21 -17.43 21.91
N VAL A 59 -4.29 -18.41 22.00
CA VAL A 59 -2.94 -18.28 21.41
C VAL A 59 -3.01 -18.19 19.88
N ILE A 60 -3.83 -19.01 19.23
CA ILE A 60 -4.01 -18.95 17.77
C ILE A 60 -4.56 -17.59 17.34
N ILE A 61 -5.56 -17.06 18.05
CA ILE A 61 -6.12 -15.73 17.77
C ILE A 61 -5.06 -14.64 17.98
N GLY A 62 -4.28 -14.71 19.06
CA GLY A 62 -3.18 -13.78 19.32
C GLY A 62 -2.13 -13.76 18.22
N VAL A 63 -1.71 -14.94 17.73
CA VAL A 63 -0.75 -15.05 16.62
C VAL A 63 -1.33 -14.47 15.33
N ILE A 64 -2.60 -14.76 15.01
CA ILE A 64 -3.26 -14.21 13.83
C ILE A 64 -3.33 -12.67 13.91
N LEU A 65 -3.68 -12.10 15.07
CA LEU A 65 -3.73 -10.65 15.26
C LEU A 65 -2.35 -10.00 15.11
N VAL A 66 -1.29 -10.63 15.62
CA VAL A 66 0.09 -10.15 15.44
C VAL A 66 0.53 -10.24 13.98
N CYS A 67 0.19 -11.30 13.26
CA CYS A 67 0.48 -11.43 11.83
C CYS A 67 -0.30 -10.40 11.00
N ILE A 68 -1.56 -10.13 11.34
CA ILE A 68 -2.37 -9.09 10.68
C ILE A 68 -1.78 -7.71 10.98
N ALA A 69 -1.46 -7.41 12.24
CA ALA A 69 -0.83 -6.14 12.61
C ALA A 69 0.54 -5.96 11.94
N GLY A 70 1.34 -7.03 11.84
CA GLY A 70 2.61 -7.03 11.12
C GLY A 70 2.44 -6.86 9.62
N ALA A 71 1.42 -7.47 9.01
CA ALA A 71 1.10 -7.31 7.59
C ALA A 71 0.52 -5.92 7.29
N VAL A 72 -0.28 -5.35 8.19
CA VAL A 72 -0.81 -3.98 8.10
C VAL A 72 0.31 -2.97 8.32
N PHE A 73 1.21 -3.19 9.27
CA PHE A 73 2.39 -2.35 9.50
C PHE A 73 3.39 -2.47 8.35
N MET A 74 3.57 -3.66 7.78
CA MET A 74 4.41 -3.87 6.59
C MET A 74 3.77 -3.26 5.35
N ALA A 75 2.46 -3.41 5.15
CA ALA A 75 1.73 -2.71 4.10
C ALA A 75 1.82 -1.20 4.31
N TYR A 76 1.62 -0.69 5.52
CA TYR A 76 1.82 0.71 5.85
C TYR A 76 3.26 1.15 5.55
N PHE A 77 4.27 0.38 5.93
CA PHE A 77 5.66 0.70 5.63
C PHE A 77 6.01 0.61 4.13
N LEU A 78 5.32 -0.23 3.37
CA LEU A 78 5.48 -0.37 1.93
C LEU A 78 4.69 0.70 1.14
N PHE A 79 3.50 1.09 1.60
CA PHE A 79 2.60 2.04 0.95
C PHE A 79 2.76 3.50 1.46
N PHE A 80 3.19 3.72 2.71
CA PHE A 80 3.58 5.02 3.29
C PHE A 80 5.10 5.20 3.32
N ARG A 81 5.84 4.45 2.51
CA ARG A 81 7.23 4.79 2.23
C ARG A 81 7.26 6.13 1.52
N ASN A 82 8.18 7.02 1.91
CA ASN A 82 8.47 8.25 1.19
C ASN A 82 8.91 7.88 -0.25
N THR A 83 7.96 7.83 -1.17
CA THR A 83 8.18 7.42 -2.57
C THR A 83 8.26 8.65 -3.46
N TYR A 84 8.70 8.46 -4.70
CA TYR A 84 8.74 9.49 -5.73
C TYR A 84 7.37 10.13 -6.01
N LYS A 85 6.25 9.45 -5.69
CA LYS A 85 4.89 10.01 -5.83
C LYS A 85 4.55 11.05 -4.75
N THR A 86 5.28 11.08 -3.64
CA THR A 86 5.00 11.95 -2.48
C THR A 86 5.07 13.43 -2.84
N PRO A 87 6.14 13.95 -3.48
CA PRO A 87 6.18 15.36 -3.89
C PRO A 87 5.02 15.73 -4.82
N ILE A 88 4.67 14.89 -5.81
CA ILE A 88 3.54 15.17 -6.71
C ILE A 88 2.21 15.29 -5.95
N LYS A 89 1.98 14.43 -4.94
CA LYS A 89 0.80 14.52 -4.08
C LYS A 89 0.80 15.78 -3.21
N ASN A 90 1.97 16.23 -2.76
CA ASN A 90 2.08 17.47 -2.02
C ASN A 90 1.78 18.67 -2.92
N LEU A 91 2.23 18.65 -4.18
CA LEU A 91 1.89 19.68 -5.16
C LEU A 91 0.36 19.82 -5.30
N VAL A 92 -0.35 18.70 -5.47
CA VAL A 92 -1.82 18.72 -5.55
C VAL A 92 -2.46 19.28 -4.27
N LYS A 93 -1.99 18.87 -3.08
CA LYS A 93 -2.50 19.41 -1.81
C LYS A 93 -2.28 20.92 -1.66
N VAL A 94 -1.14 21.41 -2.13
CA VAL A 94 -0.85 22.84 -2.15
C VAL A 94 -1.88 23.57 -3.02
N MET A 95 -2.26 22.99 -4.16
CA MET A 95 -3.27 23.57 -5.05
C MET A 95 -4.69 23.52 -4.46
N GLU A 96 -5.09 22.42 -3.82
CA GLU A 96 -6.45 22.27 -3.28
C GLU A 96 -6.64 23.00 -1.94
N ASP A 97 -5.68 22.86 -1.02
CA ASP A 97 -5.82 23.24 0.39
C ASP A 97 -4.99 24.48 0.77
N GLN A 98 -4.15 25.01 -0.13
CA GLN A 98 -3.15 26.05 0.18
C GLN A 98 -2.27 25.65 1.37
N ASP A 99 -1.93 24.35 1.45
CA ASP A 99 -1.20 23.77 2.56
C ASP A 99 0.27 24.22 2.53
N THR A 100 0.61 25.23 3.34
CA THR A 100 1.96 25.82 3.43
C THR A 100 3.02 24.79 3.83
N ASP A 101 2.69 23.82 4.70
CA ASP A 101 3.63 22.76 5.10
C ASP A 101 3.93 21.85 3.91
N ALA A 102 2.91 21.53 3.10
CA ALA A 102 3.09 20.78 1.86
C ALA A 102 3.91 21.58 0.83
N ALA A 103 3.73 22.91 0.75
CA ALA A 103 4.50 23.78 -0.14
C ALA A 103 5.99 23.79 0.24
N LEU A 104 6.31 23.96 1.52
CA LEU A 104 7.69 23.90 2.01
C LEU A 104 8.31 22.51 1.80
N ALA A 105 7.52 21.44 1.91
CA ALA A 105 7.99 20.07 1.68
C ALA A 105 8.34 19.76 0.22
N LEU A 106 7.89 20.59 -0.74
CA LEU A 106 8.25 20.46 -2.15
C LEU A 106 9.68 20.96 -2.43
N ILE A 107 10.14 21.94 -1.66
CA ILE A 107 11.43 22.60 -1.88
C ILE A 107 12.55 21.85 -1.14
N PRO A 108 13.65 21.47 -1.82
CA PRO A 108 14.78 20.84 -1.16
C PRO A 108 15.43 21.73 -0.08
N GLU A 109 15.70 21.18 1.11
CA GLU A 109 16.39 21.92 2.20
C GLU A 109 17.74 22.51 1.76
N ARG A 110 18.46 21.84 0.85
CA ARG A 110 19.72 22.33 0.27
C ARG A 110 19.50 23.55 -0.61
N TYR A 111 18.39 23.57 -1.36
CA TYR A 111 18.02 24.72 -2.19
C TYR A 111 17.72 25.95 -1.31
N LEU A 112 16.95 25.77 -0.23
CA LEU A 112 16.67 26.84 0.73
C LEU A 112 17.94 27.44 1.35
N LYS A 113 18.89 26.60 1.77
CA LYS A 113 20.18 27.08 2.31
C LYS A 113 21.01 27.87 1.30
N VAL A 114 20.95 27.48 0.03
CA VAL A 114 21.62 28.22 -1.05
C VAL A 114 20.94 29.57 -1.26
N MET A 115 19.60 29.59 -1.29
CA MET A 115 18.82 30.83 -1.37
C MET A 115 19.11 31.75 -0.20
N GLU A 116 19.17 31.24 1.03
CA GLU A 116 19.57 32.01 2.22
C GLU A 116 20.98 32.62 2.04
N GLY A 117 21.96 31.84 1.59
CA GLY A 117 23.31 32.33 1.37
C GLY A 117 23.45 33.39 0.27
N VAL A 118 22.58 33.36 -0.73
CA VAL A 118 22.60 34.29 -1.88
C VAL A 118 21.77 35.55 -1.60
N THR A 119 20.59 35.39 -1.03
CA THR A 119 19.62 36.48 -0.78
C THR A 119 19.88 37.18 0.56
N GLY A 120 20.46 36.47 1.53
CA GLY A 120 20.59 36.91 2.91
C GLY A 120 19.31 36.75 3.73
N MET A 121 18.25 36.17 3.15
CA MET A 121 16.96 35.90 3.80
C MET A 121 17.01 34.59 4.55
N ASP A 122 16.59 34.58 5.81
CA ASP A 122 16.50 33.32 6.56
C ASP A 122 15.31 32.46 6.09
N SER A 123 15.21 31.25 6.64
CA SER A 123 14.18 30.29 6.25
C SER A 123 12.76 30.80 6.44
N ASP A 124 12.54 31.64 7.45
CA ASP A 124 11.22 32.14 7.79
C ASP A 124 10.82 33.24 6.78
N GLU A 125 11.76 34.13 6.42
CA GLU A 125 11.54 35.12 5.34
C GLU A 125 11.29 34.46 3.97
N LEU A 126 12.00 33.37 3.67
CA LEU A 126 11.75 32.57 2.45
C LEU A 126 10.38 31.87 2.48
N ALA A 127 9.93 31.41 3.64
CA ALA A 127 8.62 30.80 3.80
C ALA A 127 7.50 31.83 3.64
N ASP A 128 7.65 33.02 4.24
CA ASP A 128 6.71 34.13 4.08
C ASP A 128 6.60 34.56 2.61
N MET A 129 7.73 34.60 1.88
CA MET A 129 7.73 34.88 0.45
C MET A 129 7.02 33.79 -0.36
N LEU A 130 7.25 32.52 -0.04
CA LEU A 130 6.56 31.40 -0.69
C LEU A 130 5.06 31.47 -0.42
N GLU A 131 4.65 31.78 0.82
CA GLU A 131 3.25 31.95 1.19
C GLU A 131 2.61 33.10 0.39
N ASP A 132 3.27 34.25 0.31
CA ASP A 132 2.80 35.40 -0.48
C ASP A 132 2.69 35.06 -1.98
N GLU A 133 3.66 34.33 -2.53
CA GLU A 133 3.66 33.91 -3.95
C GLU A 133 2.60 32.85 -4.22
N LEU A 134 2.37 31.93 -3.27
CA LEU A 134 1.29 30.96 -3.31
C LEU A 134 -0.07 31.67 -3.31
N ILE A 135 -0.29 32.57 -2.35
CA ILE A 135 -1.52 33.37 -2.24
C ILE A 135 -1.74 34.17 -3.52
N SER A 136 -0.69 34.82 -4.03
CA SER A 136 -0.79 35.65 -5.24
C SER A 136 -1.05 34.82 -6.50
N GLY A 137 -0.47 33.62 -6.61
CA GLY A 137 -0.70 32.70 -7.72
C GLY A 137 -2.13 32.14 -7.75
N PHE A 138 -2.71 31.89 -6.57
CA PHE A 138 -4.09 31.41 -6.44
C PHE A 138 -5.15 32.53 -6.36
N ASP A 139 -4.75 33.80 -6.25
CA ASP A 139 -5.68 34.94 -6.22
C ASP A 139 -6.49 35.06 -7.53
N GLU A 140 -5.99 34.53 -8.66
CA GLU A 140 -6.75 34.41 -9.92
C GLU A 140 -7.83 33.31 -9.86
N TYR A 141 -7.64 32.33 -8.96
CA TYR A 141 -8.52 31.19 -8.74
C TYR A 141 -9.30 31.36 -7.41
N THR A 142 -10.14 32.39 -7.33
CA THR A 142 -11.06 32.53 -6.18
C THR A 142 -12.14 31.43 -6.21
N GLY A 143 -12.12 30.49 -5.26
CA GLY A 143 -13.13 29.42 -5.14
C GLY A 143 -12.60 28.16 -4.45
N ASP A 144 -13.44 27.13 -4.32
CA ASP A 144 -13.04 25.78 -3.90
C ASP A 144 -12.30 25.10 -5.07
N ILE A 145 -10.99 24.87 -4.91
CA ILE A 145 -10.16 24.22 -5.92
C ILE A 145 -10.18 22.71 -5.66
N LYS A 146 -10.44 21.93 -6.72
CA LYS A 146 -10.28 20.47 -6.72
C LYS A 146 -9.48 20.03 -7.91
N VAL A 147 -8.59 19.08 -7.70
CA VAL A 147 -7.74 18.53 -8.75
C VAL A 147 -7.97 17.03 -8.81
N ASP A 148 -8.65 16.58 -9.86
CA ASP A 148 -8.70 15.17 -10.19
C ASP A 148 -7.41 14.83 -10.95
N TYR A 149 -6.62 13.85 -10.50
CA TYR A 149 -5.32 13.56 -11.09
C TYR A 149 -4.98 12.07 -11.15
N ASP A 150 -4.10 11.72 -12.08
CA ASP A 150 -3.46 10.42 -12.18
C ASP A 150 -1.93 10.55 -12.20
N ILE A 151 -1.26 9.64 -11.49
CA ILE A 151 0.21 9.52 -11.51
C ILE A 151 0.54 8.24 -12.26
N GLY A 152 0.84 8.39 -13.54
CA GLY A 152 1.06 7.34 -14.51
C GLY A 152 2.41 6.65 -14.40
N ASP A 153 2.98 6.32 -15.55
CA ASP A 153 4.24 5.62 -15.63
C ASP A 153 5.42 6.51 -15.18
N ALA A 154 6.47 5.86 -14.70
CA ALA A 154 7.68 6.54 -14.24
C ALA A 154 8.91 5.90 -14.88
N ARG A 155 9.77 6.74 -15.45
CA ARG A 155 11.04 6.37 -16.07
C ARG A 155 12.19 6.79 -15.16
N ASP A 156 13.10 5.86 -14.89
CA ASP A 156 14.37 6.19 -14.25
C ASP A 156 15.23 7.06 -15.18
N LEU A 157 15.77 8.16 -14.66
CA LEU A 157 16.78 8.94 -15.38
C LEU A 157 18.12 8.20 -15.36
N THR A 158 18.86 8.33 -16.45
CA THR A 158 20.23 7.82 -16.56
C THR A 158 21.21 8.68 -15.77
N ASP A 159 22.36 8.11 -15.40
CA ASP A 159 23.45 8.84 -14.71
C ASP A 159 23.86 10.13 -15.45
N SER A 160 23.78 10.14 -16.79
CA SER A 160 24.07 11.33 -17.60
C SER A 160 22.98 12.39 -17.49
N GLU A 161 21.71 12.00 -17.46
CA GLU A 161 20.61 12.95 -17.25
C GLU A 161 20.65 13.53 -15.82
N ILE A 162 20.99 12.71 -14.83
CA ILE A 162 21.18 13.16 -13.45
C ILE A 162 22.33 14.17 -13.36
N GLN A 163 23.47 13.90 -14.01
CA GLN A 163 24.59 14.86 -14.07
C GLN A 163 24.22 16.17 -14.77
N SER A 164 23.34 16.13 -15.78
CA SER A 164 22.80 17.33 -16.41
C SER A 164 21.95 18.14 -15.42
N LEU A 165 21.04 17.50 -14.68
CA LEU A 165 20.26 18.17 -13.64
C LEU A 165 21.16 18.82 -12.56
N GLU A 166 22.15 18.09 -12.06
CA GLU A 166 23.12 18.64 -11.08
C GLU A 166 23.84 19.88 -11.64
N SER A 167 24.18 19.85 -12.93
CA SER A 167 24.86 20.96 -13.61
C SER A 167 23.95 22.17 -13.82
N ASP A 168 22.65 21.96 -14.11
CA ASP A 168 21.67 23.03 -14.28
C ASP A 168 21.52 23.86 -13.00
N TYR A 169 21.63 23.19 -11.84
CA TYR A 169 21.69 23.85 -10.54
C TYR A 169 23.10 24.25 -10.11
N MET A 170 24.10 24.23 -10.99
CA MET A 170 25.50 24.55 -10.69
C MET A 170 26.07 23.78 -9.48
N GLY A 171 25.55 22.59 -9.20
CA GLY A 171 25.91 21.76 -8.05
C GLY A 171 25.28 22.21 -6.71
N TYR A 172 24.39 23.21 -6.69
CA TYR A 172 23.76 23.73 -5.47
C TYR A 172 22.88 22.71 -4.74
N LEU A 173 22.22 21.81 -5.48
CA LEU A 173 21.47 20.70 -4.88
C LEU A 173 22.40 19.59 -4.35
N GLY A 174 23.69 19.63 -4.69
CA GLY A 174 24.67 18.56 -4.44
C GLY A 174 24.31 17.27 -5.18
N ASP A 175 24.85 16.15 -4.70
CA ASP A 175 24.67 14.85 -5.35
C ASP A 175 23.20 14.40 -5.32
N ILE A 176 22.62 14.20 -6.51
CA ILE A 176 21.29 13.62 -6.69
C ILE A 176 21.41 12.10 -6.63
N GLU A 177 20.77 11.48 -5.64
CA GLU A 177 20.87 10.03 -5.42
C GLU A 177 20.13 9.21 -6.46
N ASP A 178 19.02 9.75 -6.96
CA ASP A 178 18.09 9.09 -7.88
C ASP A 178 17.17 10.17 -8.48
N ALA A 179 16.67 9.95 -9.69
CA ALA A 179 15.71 10.85 -10.32
C ALA A 179 14.78 10.09 -11.26
N LYS A 180 13.52 10.53 -11.32
CA LYS A 180 12.49 9.94 -12.18
C LYS A 180 11.76 11.01 -12.95
N GLU A 181 11.46 10.70 -14.20
CA GLU A 181 10.48 11.40 -15.02
C GLU A 181 9.15 10.66 -14.85
N VAL A 182 8.10 11.38 -14.48
CA VAL A 182 6.82 10.80 -14.07
C VAL A 182 5.71 11.45 -14.87
N GLU A 183 4.90 10.62 -15.51
CA GLU A 183 3.70 11.04 -16.21
C GLU A 183 2.64 11.48 -15.19
N PHE A 184 2.09 12.65 -15.42
CA PHE A 184 1.09 13.29 -14.57
C PHE A 184 -0.02 13.85 -15.44
N SER A 185 -1.26 13.45 -15.16
CA SER A 185 -2.44 14.00 -15.80
C SER A 185 -3.34 14.61 -14.73
N TYR A 186 -3.96 15.75 -15.02
CA TYR A 186 -4.84 16.43 -14.08
C TYR A 186 -5.97 17.19 -14.75
N GLU A 187 -7.07 17.34 -14.03
CA GLU A 187 -8.19 18.23 -14.31
C GLU A 187 -8.42 19.11 -13.07
N MET A 188 -8.23 20.41 -13.22
CA MET A 188 -8.45 21.39 -12.16
C MET A 188 -9.84 22.02 -12.29
N TYR A 189 -10.60 21.95 -11.21
CA TYR A 189 -11.92 22.52 -11.08
C TYR A 189 -11.90 23.65 -10.06
N VAL A 190 -12.63 24.73 -10.34
CA VAL A 190 -12.88 25.82 -9.38
C VAL A 190 -14.39 25.99 -9.24
N ASP A 191 -14.89 25.84 -8.02
CA ASP A 191 -16.33 25.83 -7.71
C ASP A 191 -17.13 24.81 -8.56
N GLY A 192 -16.47 23.70 -8.94
CA GLY A 192 -17.05 22.62 -9.74
C GLY A 192 -17.06 22.85 -11.25
N GLU A 193 -16.48 23.95 -11.75
CA GLU A 193 -16.27 24.18 -13.18
C GLU A 193 -14.82 23.87 -13.56
N LEU A 194 -14.63 23.08 -14.63
CA LEU A 194 -13.30 22.78 -15.17
C LEU A 194 -12.63 24.08 -15.63
N ARG A 195 -11.45 24.38 -15.08
CA ARG A 195 -10.66 25.58 -15.40
C ARG A 195 -9.41 25.26 -16.20
N ASP A 196 -8.74 24.17 -15.87
CA ASP A 196 -7.51 23.76 -16.52
C ASP A 196 -7.38 22.23 -16.54
N SER A 197 -6.58 21.72 -17.46
CA SER A 197 -6.30 20.28 -17.56
C SER A 197 -5.00 20.02 -18.32
N GLY A 198 -4.22 19.06 -17.85
CA GLY A 198 -3.05 18.53 -18.54
C GLY A 198 -3.18 17.01 -18.73
N GLU A 199 -2.79 16.53 -19.92
CA GLU A 199 -2.72 15.10 -20.24
C GLU A 199 -1.26 14.73 -20.53
N ASP A 200 -0.79 13.65 -19.94
CA ASP A 200 0.55 13.07 -20.12
C ASP A 200 1.70 14.08 -19.89
N GLU A 201 1.52 15.03 -18.97
CA GLU A 201 2.57 15.99 -18.58
C GLU A 201 3.72 15.26 -17.88
N GLN A 202 4.94 15.75 -18.03
CA GLN A 202 6.13 15.09 -17.48
C GLN A 202 6.70 15.92 -16.32
N LEU A 203 6.60 15.36 -15.11
CA LEU A 203 7.19 15.92 -13.91
C LEU A 203 8.47 15.16 -13.55
N THR A 204 9.53 15.89 -13.24
CA THR A 204 10.77 15.32 -12.73
C THR A 204 10.75 15.36 -11.21
N VAL A 205 11.08 14.23 -10.59
CA VAL A 205 11.26 14.12 -9.14
C VAL A 205 12.66 13.65 -8.84
N ILE A 206 13.30 14.31 -7.88
CA ILE A 206 14.71 14.08 -7.52
C ILE A 206 14.81 13.59 -6.09
N LYS A 207 15.80 12.74 -5.83
CA LYS A 207 16.06 12.18 -4.51
C LYS A 207 17.34 12.78 -3.94
N LEU A 208 17.20 13.44 -2.79
CA LEU A 208 18.28 14.09 -2.06
C LEU A 208 18.23 13.62 -0.60
N ASP A 209 19.36 13.17 -0.06
CA ASP A 209 19.50 12.73 1.33
C ASP A 209 18.40 11.73 1.77
N GLY A 210 18.10 10.76 0.90
CA GLY A 210 17.06 9.75 1.13
C GLY A 210 15.61 10.21 0.96
N LYS A 211 15.34 11.49 0.67
CA LYS A 211 14.00 12.07 0.50
C LYS A 211 13.73 12.45 -0.96
N TRP A 212 12.49 12.31 -1.41
CA TRP A 212 12.05 12.71 -2.75
C TRP A 212 11.45 14.12 -2.74
N TYR A 213 11.81 14.91 -3.75
CA TYR A 213 11.35 16.27 -3.99
C TYR A 213 10.88 16.42 -5.44
N LEU A 214 10.04 17.41 -5.70
CA LEU A 214 9.78 17.83 -7.07
C LEU A 214 11.03 18.59 -7.56
N ASN A 215 11.40 18.40 -8.82
CA ASN A 215 12.47 19.17 -9.43
C ASN A 215 12.09 20.66 -9.41
N PRO A 216 12.90 21.56 -8.80
CA PRO A 216 12.54 22.97 -8.70
C PRO A 216 12.27 23.68 -10.04
N GLY A 217 12.85 23.17 -11.14
CA GLY A 217 12.62 23.68 -12.49
C GLY A 217 11.26 23.34 -13.09
N ASP A 218 10.50 22.44 -12.46
CA ASP A 218 9.15 22.05 -12.88
C ASP A 218 8.06 22.72 -12.01
N MET A 219 8.45 23.63 -11.12
CA MET A 219 7.56 24.46 -10.30
C MET A 219 7.26 25.81 -10.95
#